data_AF-A0A7W0GL48-F1
#
_entry.id   AF-A0A7W0GL48-F1
#
_cell.length_a   1.000
_cell.length_b   1.000
_cell.length_c   1.000
_cell.angle_alpha   90.00
_cell.angle_beta   90.00
_cell.angle_gamma   90.00
#
_symmetry.space_group_name_H-M   'P 1'
#
loop_
_entity.id
_entity.type
_entity.pdbx_description
1 polymer ?
#
loop_
_entity_poly.entity_id
_entity_poly.type
_entity_poly.pdbx_seq_one_letter_code
_entity_poly.pdbx_strand_id
1 'polypeptide(L)'
;MIQALRFAAIAFLLAATAPVHAFGFADVDRRARELANRPYSKPAFVLPKALRDLGYDQTRDIRFDTAQSLWRAQKLPFEIQFFHLGGIFDQPVRIYE
;
A
#
# COMPACT_ATOMS: atom_id res chain seq x y z
N MET A 1 -21.12 -27.25 39.83
CA MET A 1 -21.09 -25.81 39.48
C MET A 1 -19.88 -25.40 38.61
N ILE A 2 -18.69 -26.00 38.77
CA ILE A 2 -17.47 -25.63 38.01
C ILE A 2 -17.51 -26.12 36.54
N GLN A 3 -18.21 -27.23 36.25
CA GLN A 3 -18.36 -27.78 34.89
C GLN A 3 -19.20 -26.88 33.97
N ALA A 4 -20.32 -26.33 34.47
CA ALA A 4 -21.20 -25.43 33.70
C ALA A 4 -20.49 -24.14 33.27
N LEU A 5 -19.55 -23.65 34.09
CA LEU A 5 -18.75 -22.46 33.80
C LEU A 5 -17.73 -22.69 32.67
N ARG A 6 -17.24 -23.93 32.52
CA ARG A 6 -16.31 -24.34 31.44
C ARG A 6 -17.03 -24.46 30.09
N PHE A 7 -18.26 -24.98 30.06
CA PHE A 7 -19.05 -25.07 28.82
C PHE A 7 -19.49 -23.69 28.32
N ALA A 8 -19.84 -22.76 29.22
CA ALA A 8 -20.17 -21.40 28.85
C ALA A 8 -18.96 -20.62 28.26
N ALA A 9 -17.76 -20.85 28.79
CA ALA A 9 -16.53 -20.23 28.28
C ALA A 9 -16.16 -20.72 26.87
N ILE A 10 -16.37 -22.00 26.56
CA ILE A 10 -16.10 -22.57 25.23
C ILE A 10 -17.10 -22.04 24.20
N ALA A 11 -18.38 -21.89 24.56
CA ALA A 11 -19.40 -21.32 23.69
C ALA A 11 -19.14 -19.83 23.35
N PHE A 12 -18.61 -19.07 24.30
CA PHE A 12 -18.24 -17.66 24.08
C PHE A 12 -17.00 -17.51 23.16
N LEU A 13 -16.03 -18.41 23.27
CA LEU A 13 -14.86 -18.46 22.37
C LEU A 13 -15.21 -18.86 20.94
N LEU A 14 -16.23 -19.71 20.74
CA LEU A 14 -16.71 -20.08 19.40
C LEU A 14 -17.54 -18.99 18.71
N ALA A 15 -18.19 -18.12 19.48
CA ALA A 15 -19.05 -17.05 18.96
C ALA A 15 -18.27 -15.76 18.59
N ALA A 16 -16.98 -15.68 18.93
CA ALA A 16 -16.15 -14.49 18.76
C ALA A 16 -15.34 -14.46 17.45
N THR A 17 -15.57 -15.40 16.53
CA THR A 17 -14.89 -15.41 15.22
C THR A 17 -15.61 -14.48 14.24
N ALA A 18 -15.44 -13.17 14.43
CA ALA A 18 -15.74 -12.23 13.37
C ALA A 18 -14.92 -12.61 12.12
N PRO A 19 -15.52 -12.65 10.91
CA PRO A 19 -14.77 -12.94 9.71
C PRO A 19 -13.69 -11.87 9.54
N VAL A 20 -12.43 -12.32 9.51
CA VAL A 20 -11.31 -11.46 9.13
C VAL A 20 -11.50 -11.15 7.64
N HIS A 21 -11.90 -9.93 7.33
CA HIS A 21 -11.92 -9.44 5.96
C HIS A 21 -10.48 -9.19 5.51
N ALA A 22 -9.88 -10.18 4.86
CA ALA A 22 -8.59 -10.02 4.19
C ALA A 22 -8.76 -9.15 2.94
N PHE A 23 -7.78 -8.27 2.69
CA PHE A 23 -7.72 -7.50 1.44
C PHE A 23 -7.67 -8.45 0.25
N GLY A 24 -8.50 -8.19 -0.77
CA GLY A 24 -8.53 -9.01 -1.97
C GLY A 24 -8.91 -8.23 -3.22
N PHE A 25 -8.97 -8.96 -4.34
CA PHE A 25 -9.30 -8.37 -5.64
C PHE A 25 -10.65 -7.63 -5.63
N ALA A 26 -11.63 -8.13 -4.88
CA ALA A 26 -12.96 -7.50 -4.76
C ALA A 26 -12.90 -6.07 -4.17
N ASP A 27 -11.93 -5.77 -3.30
CA ASP A 27 -11.75 -4.42 -2.76
C ASP A 27 -11.26 -3.44 -3.82
N VAL A 28 -10.30 -3.88 -4.65
CA VAL A 28 -9.77 -3.09 -5.77
C VAL A 28 -10.85 -2.85 -6.82
N ASP A 29 -11.59 -3.89 -7.17
CA ASP A 29 -12.67 -3.87 -8.16
C ASP A 29 -13.83 -2.96 -7.71
N ARG A 30 -14.25 -3.05 -6.43
CA ARG A 30 -15.21 -2.12 -5.85
C ARG A 30 -14.71 -0.68 -5.91
N ARG A 31 -13.45 -0.43 -5.52
CA ARG A 31 -12.87 0.92 -5.56
C ARG A 31 -12.80 1.48 -6.99
N ALA A 32 -12.44 0.65 -7.97
CA ALA A 32 -12.39 1.03 -9.37
C ALA A 32 -13.78 1.44 -9.89
N ARG A 33 -14.83 0.66 -9.60
CA ARG A 33 -16.22 1.01 -9.93
C ARG A 33 -16.68 2.32 -9.31
N GLU A 34 -16.38 2.52 -8.02
CA GLU A 34 -16.73 3.77 -7.33
C GLU A 34 -16.09 5.00 -8.00
N LEU A 35 -14.84 4.88 -8.46
CA LEU A 35 -14.13 5.96 -9.16
C LEU A 35 -14.67 6.18 -10.57
N ALA A 36 -14.98 5.11 -11.31
CA ALA A 36 -15.51 5.19 -12.67
C ALA A 36 -16.89 5.87 -12.73
N ASN A 37 -17.69 5.76 -11.66
CA ASN A 37 -19.01 6.39 -11.54
C ASN A 37 -18.98 7.86 -11.12
N ARG A 38 -17.80 8.49 -11.04
CA ARG A 38 -17.63 9.89 -10.65
C ARG A 38 -16.85 10.64 -11.73
N PRO A 39 -17.05 11.96 -11.89
CA PRO A 39 -16.19 12.76 -12.73
C PRO A 39 -14.72 12.60 -12.32
N TYR A 40 -13.83 12.58 -13.31
CA TYR A 40 -12.39 12.51 -13.08
C TYR A 40 -11.94 13.67 -12.18
N SER A 41 -11.14 13.35 -11.16
CA SER A 41 -10.52 14.32 -10.27
C SER A 41 -9.00 14.13 -10.30
N LYS A 42 -8.28 15.16 -10.76
CA LYS A 42 -6.82 15.13 -10.81
C LYS A 42 -6.26 15.05 -9.38
N PRO A 43 -5.23 14.22 -9.10
CA PRO A 43 -4.58 14.21 -7.81
C PRO A 43 -4.11 15.61 -7.39
N ALA A 44 -4.39 16.01 -6.16
CA ALA A 44 -4.03 17.34 -5.64
C ALA A 44 -2.53 17.50 -5.34
N PHE A 45 -1.67 16.60 -5.82
CA PHE A 45 -0.24 16.65 -5.57
C PHE A 45 0.43 17.63 -6.54
N VAL A 46 1.22 18.54 -5.99
CA VAL A 46 2.06 19.45 -6.77
C VAL A 46 3.52 19.08 -6.51
N LEU A 47 4.19 18.53 -7.52
CA LEU A 47 5.60 18.18 -7.43
C LEU A 47 6.43 19.46 -7.18
N PRO A 48 7.34 19.53 -6.18
CA PRO A 48 8.15 20.72 -5.93
C PRO A 48 8.94 21.17 -7.16
N LYS A 49 9.12 22.48 -7.35
CA LYS A 49 9.81 23.07 -8.52
C LYS A 49 11.19 22.44 -8.74
N ALA A 50 11.96 22.24 -7.68
CA ALA A 50 13.29 21.65 -7.76
C ALA A 50 13.30 20.24 -8.39
N LEU A 51 12.22 19.46 -8.22
CA LEU A 51 12.09 18.12 -8.81
C LEU A 51 11.47 18.18 -10.22
N ARG A 52 10.53 19.09 -10.45
CA ARG A 52 9.93 19.30 -11.79
C ARG A 52 10.94 19.76 -12.82
N ASP A 53 11.90 20.58 -12.40
CA ASP A 53 12.85 21.24 -13.28
C ASP A 53 14.13 20.41 -13.50
N LEU A 54 14.18 19.18 -13.00
CA LEU A 54 15.30 18.28 -13.25
C LEU A 54 15.38 17.96 -14.74
N GLY A 55 16.55 18.21 -15.33
CA GLY A 55 16.88 17.76 -16.68
C GLY A 55 17.06 16.23 -16.77
N TYR A 56 17.25 15.73 -17.99
CA TYR A 56 17.45 14.29 -18.22
C TYR A 56 18.64 13.73 -17.43
N ASP A 57 19.81 14.35 -17.54
CA ASP A 57 21.01 13.87 -16.84
C ASP A 57 20.86 13.94 -15.32
N GLN A 58 20.31 15.03 -14.79
CA GLN A 58 20.07 15.17 -13.36
C GLN A 58 19.07 14.12 -12.83
N THR A 59 18.01 13.83 -13.58
CA THR A 59 17.05 12.77 -13.22
C THR A 59 17.73 11.40 -13.26
N ARG A 60 18.58 11.16 -14.27
CA ARG A 60 19.36 9.93 -14.42
C ARG A 60 20.43 9.77 -13.35
N ASP A 61 20.90 10.84 -12.72
CA ASP A 61 21.86 10.78 -11.62
C ASP A 61 21.22 10.38 -10.29
N ILE A 62 19.90 10.51 -10.14
CA ILE A 62 19.18 10.06 -8.95
C ILE A 62 19.09 8.53 -8.98
N ARG A 63 19.79 7.87 -8.05
CA ARG A 63 19.81 6.42 -7.90
C ARG A 63 19.23 6.00 -6.56
N PHE A 64 18.42 4.96 -6.59
CA PHE A 64 17.93 4.33 -5.38
C PHE A 64 19.08 3.67 -4.63
N ASP A 65 19.17 3.89 -3.32
CA ASP A 65 20.11 3.17 -2.47
C ASP A 65 19.59 1.75 -2.23
N THR A 66 20.20 0.76 -2.89
CA THR A 66 19.79 -0.64 -2.79
C THR A 66 19.95 -1.22 -1.38
N ALA A 67 20.72 -0.58 -0.50
CA ALA A 67 20.75 -0.96 0.91
C ALA A 67 19.39 -0.75 1.60
N GLN A 68 18.57 0.19 1.08
CA GLN A 68 17.25 0.58 1.58
C GLN A 68 16.07 -0.12 0.88
N SER A 69 16.32 -1.16 0.06
CA SER A 69 15.24 -1.94 -0.55
C SER A 69 14.27 -2.45 0.53
N LEU A 70 12.97 -2.25 0.30
CA LEU A 70 11.93 -2.80 1.18
C LEU A 70 12.05 -4.32 1.17
N TRP A 71 12.01 -4.91 2.36
CA TRP A 71 12.17 -6.35 2.65
C TRP A 71 13.57 -6.96 2.58
N ARG A 72 14.60 -6.16 2.27
CA ARG A 72 15.97 -6.66 2.18
C ARG A 72 16.49 -7.23 3.51
N ALA A 73 16.19 -6.57 4.63
CA ALA A 73 16.61 -7.02 5.95
C ALA A 73 15.94 -8.34 6.37
N GLN A 74 14.74 -8.62 5.83
CA GLN A 74 13.93 -9.80 6.10
C GLN A 74 14.42 -11.03 5.32
N LYS A 75 15.32 -10.84 4.33
CA LYS A 75 15.91 -11.92 3.52
C LYS A 75 14.86 -12.77 2.79
N LEU A 76 13.80 -12.13 2.33
CA LEU A 76 12.78 -12.75 1.49
C LEU A 76 13.37 -13.07 0.10
N PRO A 77 12.77 -13.99 -0.68
CA PRO A 77 13.19 -14.26 -2.05
C PRO A 77 12.85 -13.12 -3.03
N PHE A 78 12.30 -12.00 -2.54
CA PHE A 78 12.01 -10.79 -3.28
C PHE A 78 12.20 -9.56 -2.38
N GLU A 79 12.45 -8.42 -3.02
CA GLU A 79 12.52 -7.10 -2.40
C GLU A 79 11.88 -6.07 -3.34
N ILE A 80 11.54 -4.90 -2.81
CA ILE A 80 10.98 -3.79 -3.58
C ILE A 80 11.93 -2.59 -3.56
N GLN A 81 12.15 -1.99 -4.73
CA GLN A 81 12.83 -0.72 -4.90
C GLN A 81 11.87 0.29 -5.54
N PHE A 82 12.09 1.57 -5.27
CA PHE A 82 11.19 2.63 -5.71
C PHE A 82 11.86 3.56 -6.73
N PHE A 83 11.05 4.07 -7.67
CA PHE A 83 11.47 5.16 -8.54
C PHE A 83 11.22 6.52 -7.88
N HIS A 84 12.12 7.45 -8.11
CA HIS A 84 12.02 8.81 -7.59
C HIS A 84 11.14 9.69 -8.51
N LEU A 85 10.41 10.66 -7.92
CA LEU A 85 9.67 11.66 -8.68
C LEU A 85 10.59 12.69 -9.32
N GLY A 86 10.25 13.21 -10.49
CA GLY A 86 11.06 14.20 -11.18
C GLY A 86 11.09 14.01 -12.69
N GLY A 87 11.42 15.09 -13.40
CA GLY A 87 11.35 15.11 -14.86
C GLY A 87 9.95 14.74 -15.35
N ILE A 88 9.84 13.61 -16.05
CA ILE A 88 8.56 13.10 -16.59
C ILE A 88 7.68 12.37 -15.55
N PHE A 89 8.21 12.04 -14.37
CA PHE A 89 7.46 11.40 -13.29
C PHE A 89 6.91 12.45 -12.31
N ASP A 90 5.81 13.10 -12.70
CA ASP A 90 5.22 14.22 -11.95
C ASP A 90 4.05 13.84 -11.02
N GLN A 91 3.58 12.59 -11.11
CA GLN A 91 2.49 12.05 -10.31
C GLN A 91 2.96 10.91 -9.41
N PRO A 92 2.71 10.99 -8.09
CA PRO A 92 3.05 9.91 -7.16
C PRO A 92 2.07 8.75 -7.25
N VAL A 93 2.58 7.55 -7.00
CA VAL A 93 1.80 6.35 -6.76
C VAL A 93 1.82 6.04 -5.27
N ARG A 94 0.64 5.80 -4.67
CA ARG A 94 0.55 5.34 -3.29
C ARG A 94 0.81 3.84 -3.26
N ILE A 95 1.72 3.40 -2.39
CA ILE A 95 2.05 2.00 -2.17
C ILE A 95 1.56 1.59 -0.79
N TYR A 96 0.99 0.39 -0.69
CA TYR A 96 0.49 -0.22 0.54
C TYR A 96 1.17 -1.59 0.73
N GLU A 97 1.36 -1.99 1.98
CA GLU A 97 1.79 -3.33 2.43
C GLU A 97 0.70 -3.93 3.32
#